data_AF-A0A7W4DTX2-F1
#
_entry.id   AF-A0A7W4DTX2-F1
#
_cell.length_a   1.000
_cell.length_b   1.000
_cell.length_c   1.000
_cell.angle_alpha   90.00
_cell.angle_beta   90.00
_cell.angle_gamma   90.00
#
_symmetry.space_group_name_H-M   'P 1'
#
loop_
_entity.id
_entity.type
_entity.pdbx_description
1 polymer ?
#
loop_
_entity_poly.entity_id
_entity_poly.type
_entity_poly.pdbx_seq_one_letter_code
_entity_poly.pdbx_strand_id
1 'polypeptide(L)'
;MKLTLKDFILDWNKSHNRFSFWFQEIPGTGRPAEVGVRYTAVKYRDFYSVDEWNRLRDIVDARSHGTMYVVTDEYLYKRGIIDIKVASSNHNYQERHVIGVLRWIGEEFFSKQDKSE
;
A
#
# COMPACT_ATOMS: atom_id res chain seq x y z
N MET A 1 -1.83 3.55 -23.53
CA MET A 1 -2.72 2.68 -22.73
C MET A 1 -2.72 3.22 -21.31
N LYS A 2 -3.88 3.38 -20.66
CA LYS A 2 -3.94 3.84 -19.25
C LYS A 2 -3.53 2.67 -18.36
N LEU A 3 -2.49 2.84 -17.54
CA LEU A 3 -2.04 1.82 -16.59
C LEU A 3 -3.17 1.57 -15.57
N THR A 4 -3.64 0.34 -15.46
CA THR A 4 -4.64 -0.04 -14.44
C THR A 4 -3.96 -0.43 -13.12
N LEU A 5 -4.70 -0.42 -12.02
CA LEU A 5 -4.21 -0.91 -10.73
C LEU A 5 -3.73 -2.36 -10.82
N LYS A 6 -4.49 -3.20 -11.54
CA LYS A 6 -4.16 -4.60 -11.76
C LYS A 6 -2.84 -4.76 -12.52
N ASP A 7 -2.66 -4.01 -13.61
CA ASP A 7 -1.41 -4.04 -14.40
C ASP A 7 -0.23 -3.59 -13.54
N PHE A 8 -0.40 -2.49 -12.79
CA PHE A 8 0.63 -1.99 -11.89
C PHE A 8 1.05 -3.03 -10.84
N ILE A 9 0.10 -3.70 -10.18
CA ILE A 9 0.41 -4.71 -9.16
C ILE A 9 1.08 -5.93 -9.79
N LEU A 10 0.61 -6.37 -10.97
CA LEU A 10 1.22 -7.49 -11.69
C LEU A 10 2.67 -7.20 -12.07
N ASP A 11 2.93 -6.02 -12.63
CA ASP A 11 4.28 -5.61 -13.02
C ASP A 11 5.17 -5.44 -11.80
N TRP A 12 4.68 -4.78 -10.74
CA TRP A 12 5.41 -4.63 -9.48
C TRP A 12 5.84 -5.98 -8.91
N ASN A 13 4.90 -6.92 -8.77
CA ASN A 13 5.14 -8.21 -8.14
C ASN A 13 6.04 -9.13 -8.99
N LYS A 14 6.12 -8.91 -10.32
CA LYS A 14 7.09 -9.59 -11.18
C LYS A 14 8.49 -9.03 -11.02
N SER A 15 8.62 -7.71 -10.86
CA SER A 15 9.91 -7.01 -10.80
C SER A 15 10.51 -6.95 -9.40
N HIS A 16 9.73 -7.19 -8.35
CA HIS A 16 10.18 -7.09 -6.95
C HIS A 16 9.89 -8.38 -6.19
N ASN A 17 10.89 -8.92 -5.49
CA ASN A 17 10.79 -10.18 -4.74
C ASN A 17 10.74 -9.98 -3.21
N ARG A 18 10.87 -8.74 -2.73
CA ARG A 18 10.97 -8.43 -1.28
C ARG A 18 9.61 -8.39 -0.60
N PHE A 19 8.62 -7.88 -1.32
CA PHE A 19 7.24 -7.78 -0.91
C PHE A 19 6.36 -7.78 -2.15
N SER A 20 5.08 -8.06 -1.95
CA SER A 20 4.08 -8.01 -2.99
C SER A 20 2.93 -7.10 -2.61
N PHE A 21 2.36 -6.44 -3.60
CA PHE A 21 1.07 -5.79 -3.47
C PHE A 21 -0.07 -6.77 -3.77
N TRP A 22 -1.21 -6.52 -3.16
CA TRP A 22 -2.45 -7.23 -3.43
C TRP A 22 -3.62 -6.25 -3.40
N PHE A 23 -4.75 -6.65 -3.97
CA PHE A 23 -5.99 -5.90 -3.90
C PHE A 23 -7.20 -6.82 -3.95
N GLN A 24 -8.33 -6.32 -3.45
CA GLN A 24 -9.64 -6.95 -3.55
C GLN A 24 -10.63 -5.95 -4.12
N GLU A 25 -11.43 -6.38 -5.09
CA GLU A 25 -12.47 -5.56 -5.71
C GLU A 25 -13.81 -5.69 -4.96
N ILE A 26 -14.62 -4.64 -5.03
CA ILE A 26 -16.04 -4.70 -4.67
C ILE A 26 -16.74 -5.53 -5.77
N PRO A 27 -17.37 -6.66 -5.43
CA PRO A 27 -18.03 -7.53 -6.40
C PRO A 27 -18.98 -6.76 -7.33
N GLY A 28 -18.84 -6.98 -8.64
CA GLY A 28 -19.69 -6.38 -9.67
C GLY A 28 -19.38 -4.93 -10.07
N THR A 29 -18.39 -4.28 -9.43
CA THR A 29 -18.05 -2.87 -9.75
C THR A 29 -16.73 -2.70 -10.49
N GLY A 30 -15.82 -3.68 -10.41
CA GLY A 30 -14.45 -3.57 -10.89
C GLY A 30 -13.61 -2.51 -10.17
N ARG A 31 -14.06 -2.02 -9.00
CA ARG A 31 -13.34 -1.02 -8.19
C ARG A 31 -12.72 -1.67 -6.96
N PRO A 32 -11.52 -1.25 -6.53
CA PRO A 32 -10.90 -1.78 -5.33
C PRO A 32 -11.70 -1.38 -4.08
N ALA A 33 -12.00 -2.35 -3.23
CA ALA A 33 -12.43 -2.12 -1.85
C ALA A 33 -11.22 -1.93 -0.93
N GLU A 34 -10.11 -2.58 -1.29
CA GLU A 34 -8.98 -2.83 -0.41
C GLU A 34 -7.73 -3.09 -1.24
N VAL A 35 -6.61 -2.55 -0.76
CA VAL A 35 -5.28 -2.82 -1.28
C VAL A 35 -4.35 -3.04 -0.11
N GLY A 36 -3.24 -3.74 -0.33
CA GLY A 36 -2.30 -3.92 0.74
C GLY A 36 -0.95 -4.44 0.29
N VAL A 37 -0.09 -4.62 1.28
CA VAL A 37 1.29 -5.08 1.13
C VAL A 37 1.47 -6.35 1.93
N ARG A 38 2.12 -7.36 1.32
CA ARG A 38 2.59 -8.58 1.96
C ARG A 38 4.11 -8.62 1.89
N TYR A 39 4.78 -8.73 3.03
CA TYR A 39 6.24 -8.76 3.11
C TYR A 39 6.71 -9.77 4.16
N THR A 40 8.00 -10.08 4.18
CA THR A 40 8.56 -11.09 5.10
C THR A 40 8.69 -10.53 6.53
N ALA A 41 8.01 -11.18 7.49
CA ALA A 41 8.01 -10.79 8.91
C ALA A 41 9.38 -10.88 9.60
N VAL A 42 10.35 -11.63 9.04
CA VAL A 42 11.71 -11.76 9.60
C VAL A 42 12.45 -10.42 9.58
N LYS A 43 12.18 -9.57 8.58
CA LYS A 43 12.73 -8.21 8.47
C LYS A 43 11.98 -7.17 9.30
N TYR A 44 11.03 -7.58 10.16
CA TYR A 44 10.21 -6.63 10.91
C TYR A 44 10.85 -6.21 12.24
N ARG A 45 11.65 -7.08 12.87
CA ARG A 45 11.96 -6.94 14.29
C ARG A 45 12.78 -5.68 14.64
N ASP A 46 13.48 -5.11 13.67
CA ASP A 46 14.40 -3.99 13.91
C ASP A 46 13.87 -2.63 13.41
N PHE A 47 12.70 -2.57 12.76
CA PHE A 47 12.49 -1.52 11.74
C PHE A 47 11.37 -0.52 11.95
N TYR A 48 10.52 -0.63 12.98
CA TYR A 48 9.36 0.28 13.07
C TYR A 48 9.13 0.94 14.42
N SER A 49 9.29 2.26 14.39
CA SER A 49 8.85 3.18 15.44
C SER A 49 7.39 3.62 15.25
N VAL A 50 6.79 4.15 16.32
CA VAL A 50 5.46 4.80 16.27
C VAL A 50 5.43 5.94 15.24
N ASP A 51 6.56 6.63 15.04
CA ASP A 51 6.67 7.78 14.14
C ASP A 51 6.56 7.37 12.67
N GLU A 52 7.23 6.29 12.28
CA GLU A 52 7.15 5.80 10.91
C GLU A 52 5.75 5.26 10.59
N TRP A 53 5.09 4.65 11.59
CA TRP A 53 3.70 4.22 11.46
C TRP A 53 2.75 5.39 11.21
N ASN A 54 2.89 6.46 11.99
CA ASN A 54 2.09 7.68 11.80
C ASN A 54 2.37 8.32 10.44
N ARG A 55 3.64 8.36 10.02
CA ARG A 55 4.03 8.87 8.70
C ARG A 55 3.41 8.07 7.55
N LEU A 56 3.32 6.75 7.65
CA LEU A 56 2.63 5.92 6.65
C LEU A 56 1.16 6.37 6.51
N ARG A 57 0.47 6.49 7.65
CA ARG A 57 -0.96 6.85 7.70
C ARG A 57 -1.21 8.23 7.10
N ASP A 58 -0.44 9.23 7.50
CA ASP A 58 -0.60 10.61 7.06
C ASP A 58 -0.36 10.74 5.54
N ILE A 59 0.64 10.05 5.00
CA ILE A 59 0.96 10.13 3.58
C ILE A 59 -0.07 9.38 2.72
N VAL A 60 -0.58 8.23 3.19
CA VAL A 60 -1.65 7.49 2.52
C VAL A 60 -2.91 8.35 2.42
N ASP A 61 -3.30 8.99 3.51
CA ASP A 61 -4.48 9.89 3.53
C ASP A 61 -4.28 11.09 2.59
N ALA A 62 -3.16 11.80 2.72
CA ALA A 62 -2.85 12.97 1.92
C ALA A 62 -2.77 12.68 0.42
N ARG A 63 -2.00 11.66 0.00
CA ARG A 63 -1.80 11.31 -1.42
C ARG A 63 -3.04 10.71 -2.07
N SER A 64 -3.93 10.10 -1.28
CA SER A 64 -5.20 9.60 -1.77
C SER A 64 -6.32 10.65 -1.79
N HIS A 65 -6.06 11.86 -1.27
CA HIS A 65 -7.07 12.89 -1.03
C HIS A 65 -8.23 12.37 -0.17
N GLY A 66 -7.91 11.64 0.91
CA GLY A 66 -8.88 11.11 1.86
C GLY A 66 -9.71 9.94 1.33
N THR A 67 -9.26 9.27 0.25
CA THR A 67 -9.97 8.10 -0.32
C THR A 67 -9.35 6.77 0.09
N MET A 68 -8.23 6.78 0.81
CA MET A 68 -7.57 5.60 1.33
C MET A 68 -7.18 5.80 2.78
N TYR A 69 -7.30 4.75 3.59
CA TYR A 69 -6.88 4.76 4.99
C TYR A 69 -6.31 3.41 5.40
N VAL A 70 -5.22 3.44 6.15
CA VAL A 70 -4.54 2.25 6.66
C VAL A 70 -5.38 1.67 7.80
N VAL A 71 -5.70 0.37 7.72
CA VAL A 71 -6.49 -0.37 8.72
C VAL A 71 -5.67 -1.40 9.48
N THR A 72 -4.48 -1.75 8.97
CA THR A 72 -3.53 -2.60 9.71
C THR A 72 -3.30 -2.08 11.13
N ASP A 73 -3.16 -3.00 12.07
CA ASP A 73 -2.71 -2.77 13.43
C ASP A 73 -1.28 -3.28 13.64
N GLU A 74 -0.69 -3.04 14.80
CA GLU A 74 0.65 -3.51 15.13
C GLU A 74 0.78 -5.04 15.02
N TYR A 75 -0.30 -5.80 15.25
CA TYR A 75 -0.30 -7.26 15.21
C TYR A 75 -0.19 -7.81 13.78
N LEU A 76 -0.97 -7.27 12.84
CA LEU A 76 -0.92 -7.61 11.40
C LEU A 76 0.36 -7.07 10.78
N TYR A 77 0.77 -5.88 11.19
CA TYR A 77 1.99 -5.24 10.75
C TYR A 77 3.23 -6.09 11.11
N LYS A 78 3.31 -6.59 12.36
CA LYS A 78 4.32 -7.56 12.83
C LYS A 78 4.36 -8.87 12.03
N ARG A 79 3.31 -9.19 11.29
CA ARG A 79 3.18 -10.39 10.44
C ARG A 79 3.46 -10.11 8.97
N GLY A 80 3.91 -8.91 8.64
CA GLY A 80 4.20 -8.56 7.25
C GLY A 80 2.97 -8.16 6.45
N ILE A 81 1.96 -7.56 7.10
CA ILE A 81 0.69 -7.19 6.46
C ILE A 81 0.39 -5.72 6.69
N ILE A 82 0.39 -4.93 5.62
CA ILE A 82 -0.23 -3.60 5.60
C ILE A 82 -1.53 -3.72 4.81
N ASP A 83 -2.64 -3.37 5.43
CA ASP A 83 -3.98 -3.34 4.86
C ASP A 83 -4.48 -1.90 4.78
N ILE A 84 -5.05 -1.55 3.64
CA ILE A 84 -5.48 -0.20 3.29
C ILE A 84 -6.83 -0.29 2.60
N LYS A 85 -7.86 0.28 3.23
CA LYS A 85 -9.18 0.37 2.61
C LYS A 85 -9.23 1.50 1.61
N VAL A 86 -10.06 1.32 0.58
CA VAL A 86 -10.25 2.29 -0.49
C VAL A 86 -11.73 2.66 -0.56
N ALA A 87 -12.05 3.92 -0.32
CA ALA A 87 -13.38 4.48 -0.46
C ALA A 87 -13.72 4.73 -1.95
N SER A 88 -13.70 3.67 -2.76
CA SER A 88 -13.80 3.76 -4.22
C SER A 88 -15.19 4.15 -4.77
N SER A 89 -16.18 4.24 -3.89
CA SER A 89 -17.51 4.80 -4.19
C SER A 89 -17.58 6.33 -4.06
N ASN A 90 -16.56 6.98 -3.48
CA ASN A 90 -16.57 8.43 -3.33
C ASN A 90 -16.39 9.15 -4.67
N HIS A 91 -16.99 10.34 -4.78
CA HIS A 91 -16.98 11.15 -6.01
C HIS A 91 -15.57 11.59 -6.45
N ASN A 92 -14.64 11.69 -5.49
CA ASN A 92 -13.25 12.08 -5.71
C ASN A 92 -12.31 10.87 -5.91
N TYR A 93 -12.83 9.64 -5.92
CA TYR A 93 -12.03 8.45 -6.18
C TYR A 93 -11.42 8.47 -7.58
N GLN A 94 -10.11 8.20 -7.64
CA GLN A 94 -9.39 8.02 -8.89
C GLN A 94 -8.33 6.95 -8.72
N GLU A 95 -8.36 5.91 -9.55
CA GLU A 95 -7.43 4.77 -9.49
C GLU A 95 -5.95 5.18 -9.54
N ARG A 96 -5.63 6.29 -10.24
CA ARG A 96 -4.27 6.84 -10.28
C ARG A 96 -3.74 7.25 -8.91
N HIS A 97 -4.61 7.65 -7.98
CA HIS A 97 -4.20 7.99 -6.61
C HIS A 97 -3.82 6.72 -5.85
N VAL A 98 -4.56 5.62 -6.04
CA VAL A 98 -4.21 4.30 -5.47
C VAL A 98 -2.85 3.85 -5.97
N ILE A 99 -2.64 3.89 -7.29
CA ILE A 99 -1.35 3.54 -7.90
C ILE A 99 -0.23 4.44 -7.36
N GLY A 100 -0.47 5.75 -7.23
CA GLY A 100 0.50 6.70 -6.70
C GLY A 100 0.88 6.43 -5.24
N VAL A 101 -0.08 6.02 -4.42
CA VAL A 101 0.18 5.60 -3.03
C VAL A 101 0.99 4.31 -2.98
N LEU A 102 0.61 3.28 -3.73
CA LEU A 102 1.36 2.01 -3.74
C LEU A 102 2.79 2.21 -4.26
N ARG A 103 2.97 3.01 -5.32
CA ARG A 103 4.30 3.36 -5.81
C ARG A 103 5.13 4.05 -4.74
N TRP A 104 4.56 5.03 -4.03
CA TRP A 104 5.26 5.69 -2.93
C TRP A 104 5.66 4.72 -1.82
N ILE A 105 4.75 3.82 -1.43
CA ILE A 105 5.04 2.79 -0.44
C ILE A 105 6.24 1.94 -0.89
N GLY A 106 6.26 1.51 -2.14
CA GLY A 106 7.34 0.67 -2.62
C GLY A 106 8.68 1.39 -2.84
N GLU A 107 8.64 2.55 -3.49
CA GLU A 107 9.83 3.27 -3.96
C GLU A 107 10.41 4.23 -2.92
N GLU A 108 9.64 4.69 -1.94
CA GLU A 108 10.13 5.67 -0.96
C GLU A 108 10.07 5.13 0.46
N PHE A 109 8.97 4.50 0.86
CA PHE A 109 8.79 4.02 2.22
C PHE A 109 9.66 2.79 2.50
N PHE A 110 9.59 1.77 1.66
CA PHE A 110 10.46 0.59 1.77
C PHE A 110 11.88 0.85 1.22
N SER A 111 12.09 1.76 0.27
CA SER A 111 13.44 2.03 -0.27
C SER A 111 14.34 2.86 0.67
N LYS A 112 13.78 3.77 1.49
CA LYS A 112 14.58 4.48 2.52
C LYS A 112 15.25 3.53 3.50
N GLN A 113 14.78 2.30 3.60
CA GLN A 113 15.31 1.27 4.49
C GLN A 113 16.57 0.57 3.93
N ASP A 114 16.85 0.67 2.62
CA ASP A 114 18.07 0.09 2.02
C ASP A 114 19.32 0.95 2.19
N LYS A 115 19.17 2.25 2.50
CA LYS A 115 20.31 3.19 2.58
C LYS A 115 20.90 3.31 4.00
N SER A 116 20.40 2.52 4.94
CA SER A 116 20.83 2.50 6.33
C SER A 116 21.61 1.21 6.70
N GLU A 117 21.84 0.33 5.72
CA GLU A 117 22.81 -0.78 5.77
C GLU A 117 24.13 -0.35 5.09
#